data_AF-A0A1Q3G2W3-F1
#
_entry.id   AF-A0A1Q3G2W3-F1
#
_cell.length_a   1.000
_cell.length_b   1.000
_cell.length_c   1.000
_cell.angle_alpha   90.00
_cell.angle_beta   90.00
_cell.angle_gamma   90.00
#
_symmetry.space_group_name_H-M   'P 1'
#
loop_
_entity.id
_entity.type
_entity.pdbx_description
1 polymer ?
#
loop_
_entity_poly.entity_id
_entity_poly.type
_entity_poly.pdbx_seq_one_letter_code
_entity_poly.pdbx_strand_id
1 'polypeptide(L)'
;MSHGQRAACAATDWLLASAGPSGTSSENRSVPFCNCEYPAVTRSRHTAKKVERCRCGEDTSTRLDWVWDGEEAHPDTRIANGTELVFHPVYSQGTAVIRGTQPLQHGRHHYWEIKVLSTLAGTDIMLGIGTDKVDLLSHRFKFASVLGQDDQSWGYSYRGLSQHNGQLKYYGKKFSQGRIIGVYVDMFRGVLEFYLNRRSQGRAYANLPRDAAVRVYPMVCSTSAKSSLKLINAASFGDSLVFACMKVVCRYPKLLEQANAVPGLKRLTDELWFLQFKEPKKTDEFQRNNLLLEDEALLCGMKKKKFNEIVSLSQPQKASEKEKENITEDQIYEGMLTEADVRKEQGNSSCSSSSEDEELASMISREFFCNH
;
A
#
# COMPACT_ATOMS: atom_id res chain seq x y z
N MET A 1 63.53 -37.76 6.47
CA MET A 1 62.53 -37.91 5.40
C MET A 1 61.35 -38.66 5.99
N SER A 2 60.50 -38.06 6.82
CA SER A 2 59.42 -37.08 6.54
C SER A 2 58.31 -37.65 5.65
N HIS A 3 57.16 -37.88 6.29
CA HIS A 3 55.76 -37.77 5.84
C HIS A 3 54.98 -38.92 6.52
N GLY A 4 54.03 -38.71 7.42
CA GLY A 4 53.37 -37.53 7.96
C GLY A 4 52.09 -38.04 8.62
N GLN A 5 52.13 -38.25 9.94
CA GLN A 5 50.98 -38.63 10.77
C GLN A 5 50.08 -37.42 11.02
N ARG A 6 48.76 -37.67 11.11
CA ARG A 6 47.79 -37.03 12.03
C ARG A 6 46.47 -37.83 11.90
N ALA A 7 46.19 -38.81 12.75
CA ALA A 7 45.72 -38.74 14.14
C ALA A 7 44.31 -38.13 14.26
N ALA A 8 43.39 -38.99 14.68
CA ALA A 8 41.98 -38.72 14.96
C ALA A 8 41.79 -37.88 16.24
N CYS A 9 40.65 -37.19 16.34
CA CYS A 9 40.02 -36.94 17.63
C CYS A 9 38.50 -36.79 17.47
N ALA A 10 37.76 -37.42 18.38
CA ALA A 10 36.31 -37.45 18.43
C ALA A 10 35.74 -36.35 19.33
N ALA A 11 34.46 -36.04 19.08
CA ALA A 11 33.41 -35.53 19.99
C ALA A 11 33.64 -34.26 20.82
N THR A 12 32.74 -33.28 20.67
CA THR A 12 31.95 -32.73 21.78
C THR A 12 30.81 -31.84 21.28
N ASP A 13 29.60 -32.13 21.76
CA ASP A 13 28.41 -31.27 21.73
C ASP A 13 28.69 -29.91 22.39
N TRP A 14 28.20 -28.83 21.78
CA TRP A 14 27.85 -27.59 22.47
C TRP A 14 26.58 -26.99 21.86
N LEU A 15 25.47 -27.16 22.57
CA LEU A 15 24.36 -26.20 22.61
C LEU A 15 24.89 -24.81 23.01
N LEU A 16 24.40 -23.76 22.35
CA LEU A 16 24.17 -22.37 22.84
C LEU A 16 23.81 -21.50 21.61
N ALA A 17 22.55 -21.14 21.41
CA ALA A 17 21.91 -19.92 21.92
C ALA A 17 22.09 -18.68 21.01
N SER A 18 20.97 -18.28 20.41
CA SER A 18 20.53 -16.90 20.14
C SER A 18 21.52 -15.89 19.54
N ALA A 19 21.31 -15.57 18.25
CA ALA A 19 21.53 -14.23 17.73
C ALA A 19 20.15 -13.58 17.50
N GLY A 20 19.83 -12.57 18.32
CA GLY A 20 18.62 -11.76 18.20
C GLY A 20 18.62 -10.85 16.97
N PRO A 21 17.50 -10.14 16.71
CA PRO A 21 17.32 -9.37 15.50
C PRO A 21 18.17 -8.10 15.55
N SER A 22 19.12 -7.97 14.64
CA SER A 22 19.73 -6.67 14.33
C SER A 22 18.68 -5.78 13.67
N GLY A 23 18.29 -4.74 14.39
CA GLY A 23 17.39 -3.70 13.91
C GLY A 23 18.03 -2.95 12.74
N THR A 24 17.28 -2.84 11.64
CA THR A 24 17.10 -1.65 10.81
C THR A 24 16.17 -2.00 9.63
N SER A 25 15.09 -1.20 9.44
CA SER A 25 14.22 -1.07 8.24
C SER A 25 12.88 -1.84 8.08
N SER A 26 12.21 -2.36 9.13
CA SER A 26 10.94 -3.11 8.96
C SER A 26 9.63 -2.44 9.43
N GLU A 27 9.64 -1.21 9.93
CA GLU A 27 8.48 -0.67 10.67
C GLU A 27 7.27 -0.21 9.82
N ASN A 28 7.42 0.01 8.51
CA ASN A 28 6.35 0.60 7.69
C ASN A 28 5.61 -0.41 6.78
N ARG A 29 5.82 -1.73 6.94
CA ARG A 29 5.13 -2.77 6.16
C ARG A 29 4.04 -3.43 7.00
N SER A 30 2.80 -3.42 6.51
CA SER A 30 1.68 -4.12 7.16
C SER A 30 1.94 -5.61 7.31
N VAL A 31 1.39 -6.25 8.35
CA VAL A 31 1.47 -7.71 8.52
C VAL A 31 0.62 -8.44 7.46
N PRO A 32 1.02 -9.65 7.00
CA PRO A 32 0.16 -10.48 6.15
C PRO A 32 -1.17 -10.81 6.84
N PHE A 33 -2.21 -11.10 6.06
CA PHE A 33 -3.49 -11.56 6.60
C PHE A 33 -3.38 -12.93 7.29
N CYS A 34 -2.46 -13.77 6.84
CA CYS A 34 -2.24 -15.13 7.35
C CYS A 34 -0.76 -15.53 7.21
N ASN A 35 -0.36 -16.57 7.94
CA ASN A 35 1.01 -17.11 7.90
C ASN A 35 1.23 -18.19 6.82
N CYS A 36 0.33 -18.33 5.84
CA CYS A 36 0.52 -19.26 4.73
C CYS A 36 1.78 -18.90 3.92
N GLU A 37 2.51 -19.92 3.48
CA GLU A 37 3.59 -19.73 2.52
C GLU A 37 3.02 -19.38 1.15
N TYR A 38 3.49 -18.28 0.57
CA TYR A 38 3.21 -17.92 -0.80
C TYR A 38 4.36 -18.42 -1.67
N PRO A 39 4.09 -19.00 -2.86
CA PRO A 39 5.15 -19.44 -3.74
C PRO A 39 6.02 -18.24 -4.13
N ALA A 40 7.27 -18.25 -3.68
CA ALA A 40 8.27 -17.28 -4.11
C ALA A 40 8.60 -17.56 -5.58
N VAL A 41 8.77 -16.50 -6.36
CA VAL A 41 9.11 -16.56 -7.80
C VAL A 41 10.44 -17.30 -8.06
N THR A 42 11.24 -17.60 -7.03
CA THR A 42 12.63 -18.07 -7.14
C THR A 42 12.98 -19.40 -6.46
N ARG A 43 12.04 -20.21 -5.94
CA ARG A 43 12.43 -21.52 -5.36
C ARG A 43 12.57 -22.62 -6.40
N SER A 44 13.81 -23.14 -6.45
CA SER A 44 14.36 -24.21 -7.28
C SER A 44 13.51 -25.49 -7.37
N ARG A 45 13.68 -26.20 -8.50
CA ARG A 45 12.96 -27.39 -9.01
C ARG A 45 12.98 -28.66 -8.15
N HIS A 46 13.26 -28.58 -6.86
CA HIS A 46 13.39 -29.75 -5.99
C HIS A 46 12.45 -29.67 -4.79
N THR A 47 11.14 -29.69 -5.05
CA THR A 47 10.11 -30.33 -4.21
C THR A 47 8.76 -30.16 -4.90
N ALA A 48 8.23 -31.26 -5.45
CA ALA A 48 6.91 -31.31 -6.08
C ALA A 48 5.76 -31.29 -5.05
N LYS A 49 5.85 -30.45 -4.00
CA LYS A 49 4.66 -30.15 -3.20
C LYS A 49 3.81 -29.21 -4.04
N LYS A 50 2.65 -29.69 -4.46
CA LYS A 50 1.59 -28.88 -5.07
C LYS A 50 1.29 -27.73 -4.08
N VAL A 51 1.83 -26.55 -4.35
CA VAL A 51 1.58 -25.37 -3.52
C VAL A 51 0.14 -24.95 -3.79
N GLU A 52 -0.79 -25.48 -3.00
CA GLU A 52 -2.18 -25.04 -2.99
C GLU A 52 -2.21 -23.55 -2.64
N ARG A 53 -2.88 -22.74 -3.46
CA ARG A 53 -2.93 -21.29 -3.27
C ARG A 53 -3.67 -20.97 -1.97
N CYS A 54 -3.10 -20.07 -1.16
CA CYS A 54 -3.73 -19.63 0.09
C CYS A 54 -5.14 -19.05 -0.15
N ARG A 55 -6.14 -19.57 0.56
CA ARG A 55 -7.54 -19.09 0.53
C ARG A 55 -8.00 -18.37 1.80
N CYS A 56 -7.10 -18.12 2.76
CA CYS A 56 -7.45 -17.40 3.99
C CYS A 56 -8.09 -16.03 3.68
N GLY A 57 -9.20 -15.75 4.37
CA GLY A 57 -9.95 -14.49 4.26
C GLY A 57 -10.94 -14.43 3.08
N GLU A 58 -11.00 -15.47 2.24
CA GLU A 58 -11.94 -15.55 1.10
C GLU A 58 -13.30 -16.16 1.50
N ASP A 59 -13.45 -16.59 2.75
CA ASP A 59 -14.59 -17.32 3.31
C ASP A 59 -15.70 -16.43 3.87
N THR A 60 -15.48 -15.11 3.89
CA THR A 60 -16.37 -14.18 4.62
C THR A 60 -17.60 -13.77 3.84
N SER A 61 -17.49 -13.66 2.52
CA SER A 61 -18.62 -13.44 1.63
C SER A 61 -18.25 -13.87 0.22
N THR A 62 -19.20 -14.50 -0.47
CA THR A 62 -19.09 -14.87 -1.89
C THR A 62 -19.85 -13.89 -2.80
N ARG A 63 -20.42 -12.82 -2.23
CA ARG A 63 -21.24 -11.85 -2.94
C ARG A 63 -20.39 -11.02 -3.89
N LEU A 64 -20.81 -10.97 -5.16
CA LEU A 64 -20.20 -10.19 -6.23
C LEU A 64 -21.31 -9.47 -7.00
N ASP A 65 -21.66 -8.27 -6.56
CA ASP A 65 -22.64 -7.40 -7.22
C ASP A 65 -22.10 -6.86 -8.56
N TRP A 66 -20.78 -6.87 -8.74
CA TRP A 66 -20.09 -6.58 -9.99
C TRP A 66 -18.78 -7.38 -10.05
N VAL A 67 -18.25 -7.53 -11.26
CA VAL A 67 -16.92 -8.12 -11.56
C VAL A 67 -16.10 -7.17 -12.44
N TRP A 68 -14.83 -7.48 -12.66
CA TRP A 68 -13.98 -6.70 -13.57
C TRP A 68 -14.48 -6.78 -15.01
N ASP A 69 -14.45 -5.66 -15.70
CA ASP A 69 -14.89 -5.58 -17.09
C ASP A 69 -13.83 -6.16 -18.03
N GLY A 70 -14.13 -7.33 -18.60
CA GLY A 70 -13.26 -8.02 -19.54
C GLY A 70 -13.38 -7.52 -20.98
N GLU A 71 -14.47 -6.86 -21.35
CA GLU A 71 -14.70 -6.36 -22.70
C GLU A 71 -13.94 -5.06 -22.93
N GLU A 72 -13.86 -4.22 -21.90
CA GLU A 72 -13.07 -2.98 -21.90
C GLU A 72 -11.73 -3.11 -21.17
N ALA A 73 -11.29 -4.34 -20.90
CA ALA A 73 -10.02 -4.57 -20.23
C ALA A 73 -8.84 -4.02 -21.06
N HIS A 74 -7.89 -3.39 -20.37
CA HIS A 74 -6.61 -3.07 -20.98
C HIS A 74 -5.97 -4.33 -21.59
N PRO A 75 -5.38 -4.29 -22.81
CA PRO A 75 -4.87 -5.50 -23.47
C PRO A 75 -3.76 -6.21 -22.68
N ASP A 76 -3.11 -5.48 -21.77
CA ASP A 76 -2.08 -6.04 -20.89
C ASP A 76 -2.65 -6.51 -19.54
N THR A 77 -3.97 -6.66 -19.42
CA THR A 77 -4.66 -7.24 -18.27
C THR A 77 -5.40 -8.49 -18.69
N ARG A 78 -5.13 -9.61 -18.00
CA ARG A 78 -5.87 -10.86 -18.19
C ARG A 78 -6.71 -11.18 -16.96
N ILE A 79 -8.01 -11.43 -17.17
CA ILE A 79 -8.89 -11.95 -16.14
C ILE A 79 -8.85 -13.49 -16.19
N ALA A 80 -8.41 -14.11 -15.09
CA ALA A 80 -8.41 -15.54 -14.88
C ALA A 80 -9.47 -15.90 -13.82
N ASN A 81 -10.06 -17.10 -13.94
CA ASN A 81 -11.00 -17.63 -12.94
C ASN A 81 -12.17 -16.68 -12.57
N GLY A 82 -12.55 -15.78 -13.49
CA GLY A 82 -13.62 -14.79 -13.33
C GLY A 82 -13.29 -13.57 -12.44
N THR A 83 -12.39 -13.70 -11.45
CA THR A 83 -12.11 -12.61 -10.49
C THR A 83 -10.63 -12.30 -10.25
N GLU A 84 -9.73 -13.12 -10.78
CA GLU A 84 -8.28 -12.95 -10.64
C GLU A 84 -7.74 -12.11 -11.79
N LEU A 85 -7.17 -10.95 -11.48
CA LEU A 85 -6.46 -10.12 -12.43
C LEU A 85 -4.99 -10.55 -12.48
N VAL A 86 -4.47 -10.65 -13.69
CA VAL A 86 -3.04 -10.77 -13.97
C VAL A 86 -2.65 -9.63 -14.90
N PHE A 87 -1.95 -8.63 -14.35
CA PHE A 87 -1.41 -7.52 -15.13
C PHE A 87 -0.09 -7.92 -15.75
N HIS A 88 0.15 -7.44 -16.97
CA HIS A 88 1.39 -7.58 -17.71
C HIS A 88 1.90 -9.03 -17.68
N PRO A 89 1.14 -10.00 -18.22
CA PRO A 89 1.41 -11.43 -18.06
C PRO A 89 2.74 -11.88 -18.67
N VAL A 90 3.24 -11.14 -19.67
CA VAL A 90 4.52 -11.42 -20.34
C VAL A 90 5.61 -10.48 -19.82
N TYR A 91 5.45 -9.17 -20.07
CA TYR A 91 6.32 -8.09 -19.61
C TYR A 91 5.50 -6.81 -19.47
N SER A 92 6.06 -5.80 -18.78
CA SER A 92 5.38 -4.52 -18.58
C SER A 92 5.98 -3.46 -19.50
N GLN A 93 5.12 -2.71 -20.20
CA GLN A 93 5.50 -1.57 -21.04
C GLN A 93 4.91 -0.23 -20.56
N GLY A 94 4.11 -0.25 -19.49
CA GLY A 94 3.43 0.94 -19.00
C GLY A 94 2.46 0.60 -17.89
N THR A 95 1.36 1.35 -17.81
CA THR A 95 0.36 1.20 -16.76
C THR A 95 -0.91 0.63 -17.35
N ALA A 96 -1.30 -0.55 -16.86
CA ALA A 96 -2.57 -1.16 -17.22
C ALA A 96 -3.63 -0.77 -16.18
N VAL A 97 -4.80 -0.34 -16.65
CA VAL A 97 -5.94 0.08 -15.82
C VAL A 97 -7.14 -0.79 -16.17
N ILE A 98 -7.94 -1.17 -15.19
CA ILE A 98 -9.19 -1.88 -15.40
C ILE A 98 -10.26 -1.37 -14.43
N ARG A 99 -11.50 -1.32 -14.92
CA ARG A 99 -12.69 -0.91 -14.16
C ARG A 99 -13.64 -2.08 -13.91
N GLY A 100 -14.54 -1.92 -12.96
CA GLY A 100 -15.66 -2.84 -12.78
C GLY A 100 -16.71 -2.70 -13.88
N THR A 101 -17.49 -3.75 -14.10
CA THR A 101 -18.59 -3.85 -15.08
C THR A 101 -19.77 -2.91 -14.79
N GLN A 102 -19.98 -2.53 -13.53
CA GLN A 102 -21.10 -1.68 -13.13
C GLN A 102 -20.64 -0.42 -12.39
N PRO A 103 -21.29 0.73 -12.63
CA PRO A 103 -21.06 1.91 -11.82
C PRO A 103 -21.62 1.73 -10.40
N LEU A 104 -20.97 2.39 -9.44
CA LEU A 104 -21.43 2.47 -8.07
C LEU A 104 -22.74 3.27 -8.02
N GLN A 105 -23.80 2.60 -7.56
CA GLN A 105 -25.12 3.21 -7.42
C GLN A 105 -25.11 4.37 -6.42
N HIS A 106 -25.74 5.48 -6.80
CA HIS A 106 -25.91 6.67 -5.96
C HIS A 106 -26.75 6.35 -4.71
N GLY A 107 -26.49 7.07 -3.61
CA GLY A 107 -27.25 6.91 -2.37
C GLY A 107 -27.05 5.56 -1.65
N ARG A 108 -26.07 4.76 -2.07
CA ARG A 108 -25.75 3.45 -1.49
C ARG A 108 -24.34 3.41 -0.92
N HIS A 109 -24.12 2.42 -0.06
CA HIS A 109 -22.78 2.06 0.40
C HIS A 109 -22.26 0.90 -0.41
N HIS A 110 -21.01 0.98 -0.84
CA HIS A 110 -20.34 -0.07 -1.59
C HIS A 110 -19.10 -0.49 -0.83
N TYR A 111 -18.89 -1.80 -0.72
CA TYR A 111 -17.68 -2.36 -0.13
C TYR A 111 -17.21 -3.55 -0.96
N TRP A 112 -15.93 -3.57 -1.31
CA TRP A 112 -15.31 -4.70 -1.99
C TRP A 112 -13.93 -4.97 -1.44
N GLU A 113 -13.50 -6.22 -1.51
CA GLU A 113 -12.18 -6.64 -1.07
C GLU A 113 -11.38 -7.27 -2.21
N ILE A 114 -10.10 -6.91 -2.23
CA ILE A 114 -9.12 -7.37 -3.18
C ILE A 114 -7.97 -8.01 -2.42
N LYS A 115 -7.73 -9.29 -2.68
CA LYS A 115 -6.60 -10.02 -2.11
C LYS A 115 -5.40 -9.91 -3.04
N VAL A 116 -4.27 -9.50 -2.48
CA VAL A 116 -3.01 -9.37 -3.20
C VAL A 116 -2.33 -10.74 -3.30
N LEU A 117 -2.22 -11.30 -4.50
CA LEU A 117 -1.71 -12.67 -4.70
C LEU A 117 -0.21 -12.73 -5.01
N SER A 118 0.35 -11.68 -5.61
CA SER A 118 1.78 -11.59 -5.94
C SER A 118 2.51 -10.59 -5.05
N THR A 119 3.83 -10.67 -5.01
CA THR A 119 4.64 -9.53 -4.58
C THR A 119 4.39 -8.35 -5.51
N LEU A 120 4.38 -7.15 -4.94
CA LEU A 120 4.15 -5.91 -5.68
C LEU A 120 5.49 -5.17 -5.85
N ALA A 121 5.75 -4.70 -7.06
CA ALA A 121 6.97 -4.00 -7.46
C ALA A 121 6.67 -3.04 -8.61
N GLY A 122 7.66 -2.27 -9.08
CA GLY A 122 7.49 -1.29 -10.14
C GLY A 122 7.04 0.07 -9.61
N THR A 123 6.67 0.97 -10.52
CA THR A 123 6.31 2.36 -10.19
C THR A 123 5.10 2.45 -9.28
N ASP A 124 3.99 1.80 -9.65
CA ASP A 124 2.81 1.77 -8.79
C ASP A 124 1.83 0.62 -9.06
N ILE A 125 1.07 0.30 -8.01
CA ILE A 125 -0.15 -0.48 -8.04
C ILE A 125 -1.14 0.26 -7.16
N MET A 126 -2.28 0.65 -7.73
CA MET A 126 -3.25 1.50 -7.05
C MET A 126 -4.63 0.89 -7.12
N LEU A 127 -5.39 1.07 -6.03
CA LEU A 127 -6.80 0.68 -5.95
C LEU A 127 -7.63 1.92 -5.67
N GLY A 128 -8.85 1.99 -6.19
CA GLY A 128 -9.73 3.11 -5.89
C GLY A 128 -10.94 3.16 -6.81
N ILE A 129 -11.29 4.37 -7.23
CA ILE A 129 -12.43 4.64 -8.10
C ILE A 129 -12.06 5.65 -9.18
N GLY A 130 -12.83 5.66 -10.25
CA GLY A 130 -12.76 6.70 -11.28
C GLY A 130 -14.08 6.88 -12.00
N THR A 131 -14.25 8.02 -12.66
CA THR A 131 -15.43 8.31 -13.46
C THR A 131 -15.40 7.55 -14.78
N ASP A 132 -16.49 7.61 -15.54
CA ASP A 132 -16.55 7.15 -16.93
C ASP A 132 -15.67 7.95 -17.90
N LYS A 133 -15.07 9.07 -17.46
CA LYS A 133 -14.16 9.89 -18.27
C LYS A 133 -12.70 9.44 -18.22
N VAL A 134 -12.36 8.49 -17.33
CA VAL A 134 -10.99 7.97 -17.24
C VAL A 134 -10.67 7.16 -18.50
N ASP A 135 -9.63 7.58 -19.23
CA ASP A 135 -9.10 6.84 -20.37
C ASP A 135 -8.20 5.69 -19.87
N LEU A 136 -8.72 4.46 -19.99
CA LEU A 136 -8.06 3.23 -19.56
C LEU A 136 -6.78 2.89 -20.35
N LEU A 137 -6.59 3.47 -21.55
CA LEU A 137 -5.47 3.17 -22.46
C LEU A 137 -4.41 4.28 -22.51
N SER A 138 -4.72 5.47 -21.99
CA SER A 138 -3.85 6.65 -22.00
C SER A 138 -2.41 6.41 -21.52
N HIS A 139 -2.20 5.45 -20.63
CA HIS A 139 -0.90 5.13 -20.02
C HIS A 139 -0.34 3.76 -20.42
N ARG A 140 -0.85 3.15 -21.50
CA ARG A 140 -0.42 1.83 -21.99
C ARG A 140 1.09 1.71 -22.16
N PHE A 141 1.74 2.75 -22.67
CA PHE A 141 3.20 2.80 -22.92
C PHE A 141 3.94 3.77 -21.98
N LYS A 142 3.35 4.09 -20.83
CA LYS A 142 3.90 5.03 -19.86
C LYS A 142 3.74 4.51 -18.44
N PHE A 143 4.84 4.44 -17.71
CA PHE A 143 4.82 4.07 -16.29
C PHE A 143 4.39 5.27 -15.43
N ALA A 144 3.22 5.18 -14.80
CA ALA A 144 2.66 6.26 -14.00
C ALA A 144 1.73 5.75 -12.89
N SER A 145 1.56 6.58 -11.86
CA SER A 145 0.49 6.44 -10.86
C SER A 145 -0.79 7.09 -11.41
N VAL A 146 -1.57 6.31 -12.15
CA VAL A 146 -2.69 6.81 -12.98
C VAL A 146 -3.91 7.22 -12.15
N LEU A 147 -4.31 6.42 -11.15
CA LEU A 147 -5.48 6.73 -10.35
C LEU A 147 -5.23 7.95 -9.46
N GLY A 148 -5.92 9.05 -9.74
CA GLY A 148 -5.74 10.33 -9.09
C GLY A 148 -4.74 11.27 -9.75
N GLN A 149 -4.23 10.92 -10.93
CA GLN A 149 -3.40 11.82 -11.72
C GLN A 149 -4.15 13.08 -12.12
N ASP A 150 -5.46 12.97 -12.33
CA ASP A 150 -6.39 14.05 -12.63
C ASP A 150 -7.55 14.09 -11.60
N ASP A 151 -8.55 14.91 -11.89
CA ASP A 151 -9.77 15.05 -11.08
C ASP A 151 -10.83 13.98 -11.37
N GLN A 152 -10.57 13.04 -12.29
CA GLN A 152 -11.51 12.00 -12.70
C GLN A 152 -11.33 10.69 -11.92
N SER A 153 -10.30 10.58 -11.09
CA SER A 153 -10.03 9.37 -10.31
C SER A 153 -9.46 9.63 -8.92
N TRP A 154 -9.55 8.63 -8.04
CA TRP A 154 -9.06 8.66 -6.67
C TRP A 154 -8.36 7.34 -6.37
N GLY A 155 -7.09 7.38 -6.00
CA GLY A 155 -6.25 6.18 -5.89
C GLY A 155 -5.58 5.99 -4.53
N TYR A 156 -5.39 4.74 -4.10
CA TYR A 156 -4.55 4.36 -2.98
C TYR A 156 -3.45 3.42 -3.45
N SER A 157 -2.21 3.89 -3.37
CA SER A 157 -1.00 3.20 -3.79
C SER A 157 -0.56 2.14 -2.78
N TYR A 158 0.00 1.04 -3.28
CA TYR A 158 0.69 0.04 -2.44
C TYR A 158 1.84 0.61 -1.60
N ARG A 159 2.32 1.81 -1.95
CA ARG A 159 3.33 2.59 -1.24
C ARG A 159 2.78 3.37 -0.04
N GLY A 160 1.48 3.29 0.25
CA GLY A 160 0.85 3.96 1.40
C GLY A 160 0.35 5.38 1.10
N LEU A 161 0.35 5.78 -0.16
CA LEU A 161 -0.01 7.13 -0.62
C LEU A 161 -1.43 7.17 -1.18
N SER A 162 -2.18 8.21 -0.85
CA SER A 162 -3.39 8.60 -1.56
C SER A 162 -3.04 9.62 -2.65
N GLN A 163 -3.76 9.58 -3.77
CA GLN A 163 -3.57 10.48 -4.89
C GLN A 163 -4.91 10.91 -5.50
N HIS A 164 -5.05 12.21 -5.74
CA HIS A 164 -6.17 12.81 -6.48
C HIS A 164 -5.78 14.20 -7.00
N ASN A 165 -6.20 14.56 -8.22
CA ASN A 165 -5.89 15.82 -8.86
C ASN A 165 -4.37 16.13 -8.87
N GLY A 166 -3.56 15.10 -9.16
CA GLY A 166 -2.10 15.18 -9.19
C GLY A 166 -1.43 15.36 -7.82
N GLN A 167 -2.19 15.49 -6.73
CA GLN A 167 -1.67 15.67 -5.39
C GLN A 167 -1.50 14.32 -4.69
N LEU A 168 -0.27 14.03 -4.28
CA LEU A 168 0.04 12.87 -3.45
C LEU A 168 0.02 13.27 -1.98
N LYS A 169 -0.61 12.44 -1.15
CA LYS A 169 -0.65 12.60 0.31
C LYS A 169 -0.36 11.27 0.97
N TYR A 170 0.32 11.32 2.10
CA TYR A 170 0.42 10.14 2.95
C TYR A 170 -0.93 9.81 3.56
N TYR A 171 -1.25 8.53 3.65
CA TYR A 171 -2.58 8.10 4.06
C TYR A 171 -2.59 6.81 4.87
N GLY A 172 -2.04 5.73 4.33
CA GLY A 172 -2.19 4.40 4.93
C GLY A 172 -0.90 3.60 4.89
N LYS A 173 -0.93 2.39 5.43
CA LYS A 173 0.26 1.52 5.45
C LYS A 173 0.62 1.00 4.07
N LYS A 174 1.90 0.66 3.89
CA LYS A 174 2.36 -0.08 2.70
C LYS A 174 1.79 -1.51 2.73
N PHE A 175 1.41 -2.04 1.57
CA PHE A 175 0.88 -3.40 1.45
C PHE A 175 1.53 -4.17 0.28
N SER A 176 1.39 -5.49 0.32
CA SER A 176 2.05 -6.40 -0.63
C SER A 176 1.35 -7.76 -0.61
N GLN A 177 1.99 -8.81 -1.14
CA GLN A 177 1.46 -10.17 -1.20
C GLN A 177 0.81 -10.65 0.11
N GLY A 178 -0.34 -11.29 0.02
CA GLY A 178 -1.04 -11.88 1.16
C GLY A 178 -1.77 -10.89 2.06
N ARG A 179 -1.98 -9.64 1.61
CA ARG A 179 -2.85 -8.67 2.28
C ARG A 179 -4.20 -8.62 1.57
N ILE A 180 -5.25 -8.28 2.33
CA ILE A 180 -6.58 -8.02 1.81
C ILE A 180 -6.84 -6.51 1.92
N ILE A 181 -7.11 -5.88 0.78
CA ILE A 181 -7.43 -4.45 0.70
C ILE A 181 -8.92 -4.31 0.50
N GLY A 182 -9.60 -3.71 1.47
CA GLY A 182 -11.01 -3.33 1.35
C GLY A 182 -11.13 -1.90 0.87
N VAL A 183 -12.15 -1.63 0.06
CA VAL A 183 -12.50 -0.29 -0.40
C VAL A 183 -13.96 -0.03 -0.06
N TYR A 184 -14.20 1.02 0.73
CA TYR A 184 -15.52 1.45 1.14
C TYR A 184 -15.87 2.79 0.51
N VAL A 185 -16.99 2.84 -0.20
CA VAL A 185 -17.52 4.06 -0.80
C VAL A 185 -18.92 4.32 -0.27
N ASP A 186 -19.10 5.50 0.32
CA ASP A 186 -20.39 6.05 0.67
C ASP A 186 -20.81 7.04 -0.42
N MET A 187 -21.67 6.59 -1.34
CA MET A 187 -22.17 7.42 -2.44
C MET A 187 -23.30 8.38 -2.00
N PHE A 188 -23.77 8.29 -0.77
CA PHE A 188 -24.70 9.26 -0.19
C PHE A 188 -23.95 10.49 0.32
N ARG A 189 -22.88 10.28 1.10
CA ARG A 189 -22.07 11.37 1.67
C ARG A 189 -20.92 11.80 0.75
N GLY A 190 -20.53 10.97 -0.20
CA GLY A 190 -19.39 11.18 -1.07
C GLY A 190 -18.07 10.98 -0.32
N VAL A 191 -17.90 9.82 0.31
CA VAL A 191 -16.71 9.47 1.11
C VAL A 191 -16.09 8.17 0.59
N LEU A 192 -14.77 8.15 0.48
CA LEU A 192 -13.98 6.96 0.18
C LEU A 192 -12.99 6.68 1.31
N GLU A 193 -12.95 5.43 1.74
CA GLU A 193 -12.12 4.91 2.82
C GLU A 193 -11.57 3.54 2.45
N PHE A 194 -10.31 3.27 2.81
CA PHE A 194 -9.66 1.99 2.55
C PHE A 194 -9.44 1.22 3.84
N TYR A 195 -9.41 -0.10 3.70
CA TYR A 195 -9.22 -1.06 4.77
C TYR A 195 -8.04 -1.96 4.42
N LEU A 196 -7.21 -2.27 5.40
CA LEU A 196 -6.09 -3.18 5.26
C LEU A 196 -6.27 -4.32 6.24
N ASN A 197 -6.42 -5.54 5.73
CA ASN A 197 -6.82 -6.72 6.48
C ASN A 197 -8.06 -6.41 7.35
N ARG A 198 -9.08 -5.79 6.74
CA ARG A 198 -10.33 -5.33 7.38
C ARG A 198 -10.18 -4.27 8.47
N ARG A 199 -8.98 -3.70 8.63
CA ARG A 199 -8.75 -2.55 9.52
C ARG A 199 -8.85 -1.25 8.72
N SER A 200 -9.81 -0.40 9.08
CA SER A 200 -9.93 0.95 8.54
C SER A 200 -8.59 1.71 8.63
N GLN A 201 -8.20 2.35 7.52
CA GLN A 201 -7.07 3.28 7.45
C GLN A 201 -7.53 4.74 7.62
N GLY A 202 -8.80 4.97 7.98
CA GLY A 202 -9.42 6.29 8.08
C GLY A 202 -9.94 6.82 6.73
N ARG A 203 -10.63 7.95 6.74
CA ARG A 203 -11.19 8.54 5.50
C ARG A 203 -10.07 9.03 4.59
N ALA A 204 -10.02 8.52 3.35
CA ALA A 204 -9.04 8.95 2.35
C ALA A 204 -9.51 10.20 1.61
N TYR A 205 -10.79 10.21 1.23
CA TYR A 205 -11.36 11.29 0.43
C TYR A 205 -12.75 11.69 0.92
N ALA A 206 -13.10 12.93 0.62
CA ALA A 206 -14.41 13.51 0.83
C ALA A 206 -14.82 14.26 -0.44
N ASN A 207 -16.10 14.59 -0.56
CA ASN A 207 -16.66 15.35 -1.68
C ASN A 207 -16.51 14.62 -3.03
N LEU A 208 -16.67 13.28 -3.03
CA LEU A 208 -16.81 12.53 -4.28
C LEU A 208 -18.02 13.06 -5.07
N PRO A 209 -18.03 12.94 -6.42
CA PRO A 209 -19.19 13.26 -7.23
C PRO A 209 -20.43 12.52 -6.75
N ARG A 210 -21.52 13.27 -6.53
CA ARG A 210 -22.83 12.73 -6.13
C ARG A 210 -23.92 13.01 -7.16
N ASP A 211 -23.57 13.67 -8.27
CA ASP A 211 -24.48 13.93 -9.37
C ASP A 211 -24.75 12.61 -10.10
N ALA A 212 -26.02 12.27 -10.25
CA ALA A 212 -26.48 11.06 -10.92
C ALA A 212 -25.99 10.95 -12.38
N ALA A 213 -25.64 12.07 -13.02
CA ALA A 213 -25.06 12.08 -14.36
C ALA A 213 -23.63 11.53 -14.41
N VAL A 214 -22.88 11.59 -13.30
CA VAL A 214 -21.50 11.12 -13.21
C VAL A 214 -21.48 9.65 -12.78
N ARG A 215 -21.03 8.77 -13.66
CA ARG A 215 -20.88 7.35 -13.33
C ARG A 215 -19.51 7.10 -12.74
N VAL A 216 -19.48 6.60 -11.50
CA VAL A 216 -18.24 6.25 -10.80
C VAL A 216 -18.08 4.74 -10.79
N TYR A 217 -16.89 4.23 -11.10
CA TYR A 217 -16.58 2.82 -11.18
C TYR A 217 -15.45 2.46 -10.19
N PRO A 218 -15.47 1.24 -9.64
CA PRO A 218 -14.30 0.68 -8.96
C PRO A 218 -13.19 0.47 -9.99
N MET A 219 -11.96 0.84 -9.64
CA MET A 219 -10.80 0.77 -10.54
C MET A 219 -9.56 0.26 -9.83
N VAL A 220 -8.69 -0.36 -10.61
CA VAL A 220 -7.36 -0.80 -10.17
C VAL A 220 -6.38 -0.66 -11.32
N CYS A 221 -5.15 -0.24 -11.02
CA CYS A 221 -4.08 -0.12 -12.00
C CYS A 221 -2.79 -0.77 -11.52
N SER A 222 -1.94 -1.18 -12.46
CA SER A 222 -0.62 -1.74 -12.17
C SER A 222 0.39 -1.43 -13.26
N THR A 223 1.60 -1.06 -12.83
CA THR A 223 2.79 -1.00 -13.69
C THR A 223 3.63 -2.28 -13.64
N SER A 224 3.25 -3.23 -12.79
CA SER A 224 4.10 -4.35 -12.40
C SER A 224 3.85 -5.59 -13.26
N ALA A 225 4.92 -6.11 -13.86
CA ALA A 225 4.90 -7.36 -14.61
C ALA A 225 4.44 -8.54 -13.73
N LYS A 226 3.53 -9.36 -14.26
CA LYS A 226 3.02 -10.58 -13.61
C LYS A 226 2.41 -10.32 -12.23
N SER A 227 1.94 -9.10 -11.97
CA SER A 227 1.26 -8.79 -10.72
C SER A 227 -0.15 -9.37 -10.73
N SER A 228 -0.55 -9.96 -9.60
CA SER A 228 -1.82 -10.66 -9.50
C SER A 228 -2.62 -10.24 -8.28
N LEU A 229 -3.89 -9.92 -8.53
CA LEU A 229 -4.88 -9.48 -7.55
C LEU A 229 -6.16 -10.30 -7.74
N LYS A 230 -6.90 -10.56 -6.67
CA LYS A 230 -8.18 -11.28 -6.76
C LYS A 230 -9.28 -10.50 -6.09
N LEU A 231 -10.37 -10.24 -6.81
CA LEU A 231 -11.62 -9.76 -6.21
C LEU A 231 -12.26 -10.92 -5.44
N ILE A 232 -12.44 -10.74 -4.13
CA ILE A 232 -12.98 -11.79 -3.25
C ILE A 232 -14.44 -11.54 -2.86
N ASN A 233 -14.85 -10.26 -2.81
CA ASN A 233 -16.23 -9.85 -2.64
C ASN A 233 -16.43 -8.45 -3.21
N ALA A 234 -17.67 -8.14 -3.56
CA ALA A 234 -18.14 -6.82 -3.97
C ALA A 234 -19.63 -6.72 -3.63
N ALA A 235 -19.98 -5.87 -2.67
CA ALA A 235 -21.32 -5.78 -2.13
C ALA A 235 -21.80 -4.33 -2.03
N SER A 236 -23.08 -4.14 -2.34
CA SER A 236 -23.80 -2.86 -2.24
C SER A 236 -24.93 -2.95 -1.22
N PHE A 237 -25.01 -1.95 -0.35
CA PHE A 237 -25.96 -1.84 0.75
C PHE A 237 -26.76 -0.55 0.62
N GLY A 238 -28.05 -0.59 0.91
CA GLY A 238 -28.85 0.63 0.99
C GLY A 238 -28.45 1.48 2.21
N ASP A 239 -28.46 2.80 2.06
CA ASP A 239 -28.36 3.68 3.23
C ASP A 239 -29.66 3.55 4.05
N SER A 240 -29.52 3.30 5.34
CA SER A 240 -30.66 3.11 6.25
C SER A 240 -30.25 3.36 7.68
N LEU A 241 -31.22 3.64 8.54
CA LEU A 241 -30.99 3.73 9.98
C LEU A 241 -30.35 2.45 10.53
N VAL A 242 -30.75 1.28 10.01
CA VAL A 242 -30.17 -0.02 10.40
C VAL A 242 -28.68 -0.06 10.06
N PHE A 243 -28.29 0.33 8.84
CA PHE A 243 -26.89 0.39 8.43
C PHE A 243 -26.09 1.37 9.30
N ALA A 244 -26.63 2.57 9.54
CA ALA A 244 -26.01 3.59 10.37
C ALA A 244 -25.81 3.11 11.83
N CYS A 245 -26.83 2.51 12.43
CA CYS A 245 -26.75 1.90 13.75
C CYS A 245 -25.73 0.77 13.80
N MET A 246 -25.72 -0.13 12.81
CA MET A 246 -24.75 -1.24 12.77
C MET A 246 -23.31 -0.76 12.61
N LYS A 247 -23.07 0.33 11.87
CA LYS A 247 -21.76 0.98 11.78
C LYS A 247 -21.28 1.53 13.13
N VAL A 248 -22.19 1.90 14.03
CA VAL A 248 -21.86 2.27 15.41
C VAL A 248 -21.66 1.02 16.26
N VAL A 249 -22.62 0.09 16.28
CA VAL A 249 -22.60 -1.15 17.08
C VAL A 249 -21.33 -1.96 16.82
N CYS A 250 -20.94 -2.16 15.56
CA CYS A 250 -19.77 -2.97 15.20
C CYS A 250 -18.43 -2.37 15.68
N ARG A 251 -18.39 -1.09 16.09
CA ARG A 251 -17.19 -0.46 16.68
C ARG A 251 -16.99 -0.81 18.15
N TYR A 252 -18.04 -1.28 18.84
CA TYR A 252 -18.03 -1.53 20.27
C TYR A 252 -18.24 -3.03 20.53
N PRO A 253 -17.20 -3.79 20.91
CA PRO A 253 -17.28 -5.24 21.07
C PRO A 253 -18.42 -5.72 21.98
N LYS A 254 -18.68 -5.00 23.09
CA LYS A 254 -19.78 -5.32 24.01
C LYS A 254 -21.15 -5.18 23.36
N LEU A 255 -21.36 -4.13 22.55
CA LEU A 255 -22.63 -3.94 21.82
C LEU A 255 -22.77 -4.96 20.70
N LEU A 256 -21.67 -5.28 20.01
CA LEU A 256 -21.64 -6.30 18.98
C LEU A 256 -22.00 -7.68 19.52
N GLU A 257 -21.50 -8.05 20.70
CA GLU A 257 -21.86 -9.29 21.39
C GLU A 257 -23.36 -9.35 21.72
N GLN A 258 -23.91 -8.26 22.26
CA GLN A 258 -25.35 -8.16 22.54
C GLN A 258 -26.19 -8.25 21.26
N ALA A 259 -25.78 -7.60 20.17
CA ALA A 259 -26.46 -7.68 18.89
C ALA A 259 -26.42 -9.12 18.32
N ASN A 260 -25.29 -9.81 18.45
CA ASN A 260 -25.15 -11.19 18.00
C ASN A 260 -25.96 -12.20 18.83
N ALA A 261 -26.33 -11.86 20.06
CA ALA A 261 -27.21 -12.69 20.89
C ALA A 261 -28.68 -12.66 20.40
N VAL A 262 -29.09 -11.65 19.65
CA VAL A 262 -30.45 -11.52 19.11
C VAL A 262 -30.47 -12.05 17.66
N PRO A 263 -31.19 -13.14 17.34
CA PRO A 263 -31.11 -13.77 16.01
C PRO A 263 -31.40 -12.83 14.83
N GLY A 264 -32.38 -11.92 14.99
CA GLY A 264 -32.72 -10.95 13.94
C GLY A 264 -31.62 -9.92 13.68
N LEU A 265 -30.90 -9.50 14.73
CA LEU A 265 -29.78 -8.57 14.62
C LEU A 265 -28.51 -9.29 14.15
N LYS A 266 -28.27 -10.52 14.61
CA LYS A 266 -27.14 -11.35 14.16
C LYS A 266 -27.08 -11.45 12.63
N ARG A 267 -28.22 -11.66 11.96
CA ARG A 267 -28.29 -11.69 10.49
C ARG A 267 -27.78 -10.40 9.85
N LEU A 268 -28.14 -9.24 10.41
CA LEU A 268 -27.68 -7.94 9.93
C LEU A 268 -26.19 -7.74 10.17
N THR A 269 -25.69 -8.21 11.32
CA THR A 269 -24.26 -8.20 11.61
C THR A 269 -23.49 -9.03 10.59
N ASP A 270 -23.94 -10.26 10.32
CA ASP A 270 -23.32 -11.19 9.36
C ASP A 270 -23.31 -10.62 7.94
N GLU A 271 -24.39 -9.94 7.53
CA GLU A 271 -24.46 -9.25 6.23
C GLU A 271 -23.43 -8.10 6.13
N LEU A 272 -23.18 -7.41 7.24
CA LEU A 272 -22.25 -6.28 7.35
C LEU A 272 -20.90 -6.70 7.96
N TRP A 273 -20.44 -7.92 7.65
CA TRP A 273 -19.22 -8.53 8.19
C TRP A 273 -17.98 -7.64 8.15
N PHE A 274 -17.86 -6.75 7.16
CA PHE A 274 -16.69 -5.86 7.01
C PHE A 274 -16.63 -4.74 8.04
N LEU A 275 -17.75 -4.43 8.70
CA LEU A 275 -17.80 -3.49 9.81
C LEU A 275 -17.30 -4.12 11.12
N GLN A 276 -17.30 -5.45 11.20
CA GLN A 276 -16.92 -6.20 12.40
C GLN A 276 -15.40 -6.36 12.45
N PHE A 277 -14.75 -5.60 13.32
CA PHE A 277 -13.32 -5.75 13.55
C PHE A 277 -13.05 -6.42 14.91
N LYS A 278 -12.30 -7.53 14.89
CA LYS A 278 -12.08 -8.40 16.07
C LYS A 278 -10.84 -8.05 16.90
N GLU A 279 -10.03 -7.08 16.52
CA GLU A 279 -8.83 -6.69 17.27
C GLU A 279 -8.89 -5.26 17.83
N PRO A 280 -8.32 -4.99 19.00
CA PRO A 280 -8.31 -3.64 19.57
C PRO A 280 -7.57 -2.62 18.69
N LYS A 281 -8.02 -1.37 18.75
CA LYS A 281 -7.37 -0.20 18.14
C LYS A 281 -6.13 0.12 18.99
N LYS A 282 -4.92 0.02 18.43
CA LYS A 282 -3.71 0.52 19.12
C LYS A 282 -3.75 2.06 19.02
N THR A 283 -3.91 2.72 20.15
CA THR A 283 -4.15 4.17 20.28
C THR A 283 -3.05 5.06 19.68
N ASP A 284 -1.85 4.53 19.50
CA ASP A 284 -0.64 5.28 19.12
C ASP A 284 -0.26 5.18 17.63
N GLU A 285 -0.99 4.37 16.86
CA GLU A 285 -0.55 3.99 15.52
C GLU A 285 -0.67 5.14 14.51
N PHE A 286 -1.63 6.05 14.69
CA PHE A 286 -1.83 7.21 13.82
C PHE A 286 -0.76 8.29 14.03
N GLN A 287 -0.45 8.66 15.28
CA GLN A 287 0.64 9.60 15.59
C GLN A 287 2.00 9.05 15.17
N ARG A 288 2.27 7.77 15.43
CA ARG A 288 3.55 7.15 15.04
C ARG A 288 3.73 7.10 13.53
N ASN A 289 2.65 6.81 12.78
CA ASN A 289 2.69 6.94 11.33
C ASN A 289 2.93 8.40 10.94
N ASN A 290 2.17 9.38 11.43
CA ASN A 290 2.37 10.80 11.08
C ASN A 290 3.78 11.34 11.38
N LEU A 291 4.42 10.95 12.48
CA LEU A 291 5.81 11.31 12.78
C LEU A 291 6.78 10.74 11.75
N LEU A 292 6.65 9.45 11.40
CA LEU A 292 7.43 8.84 10.31
C LEU A 292 7.14 9.49 8.94
N LEU A 293 5.93 10.04 8.76
CA LEU A 293 5.50 10.72 7.53
C LEU A 293 6.13 12.11 7.38
N GLU A 294 6.34 12.84 8.48
CA GLU A 294 7.09 14.10 8.49
C GLU A 294 8.58 13.86 8.19
N ASP A 295 9.16 12.82 8.79
CA ASP A 295 10.56 12.43 8.57
C ASP A 295 10.81 11.98 7.12
N GLU A 296 9.94 11.16 6.52
CA GLU A 296 10.07 10.76 5.10
C GLU A 296 9.89 11.96 4.14
N ALA A 297 8.99 12.90 4.44
CA ALA A 297 8.78 14.10 3.62
C ALA A 297 10.01 15.03 3.64
N LEU A 298 10.62 15.21 4.82
CA LEU A 298 11.88 15.92 4.99
C LEU A 298 13.01 15.24 4.22
N LEU A 299 13.13 13.91 4.31
CA LEU A 299 14.13 13.15 3.56
C LEU A 299 13.93 13.25 2.04
N CYS A 300 12.69 13.23 1.55
CA CYS A 300 12.38 13.42 0.13
C CYS A 300 12.69 14.86 -0.32
N GLY A 301 12.37 15.86 0.51
CA GLY A 301 12.72 17.26 0.28
C GLY A 301 14.23 17.49 0.24
N MET A 302 14.99 16.86 1.15
CA MET A 302 16.45 16.89 1.17
C MET A 302 17.05 16.21 -0.06
N LYS A 303 16.48 15.08 -0.51
CA LYS A 303 16.90 14.40 -1.75
C LYS A 303 16.62 15.26 -2.99
N LYS A 304 15.46 15.92 -3.07
CA LYS A 304 15.15 16.89 -4.15
C LYS A 304 16.07 18.10 -4.12
N LYS A 305 16.39 18.65 -2.93
CA LYS A 305 17.35 19.75 -2.77
C LYS A 305 18.74 19.32 -3.24
N LYS A 306 19.25 18.17 -2.78
CA LYS A 306 20.54 17.60 -3.24
C LYS A 306 20.57 17.34 -4.74
N PHE A 307 19.49 16.80 -5.31
CA PHE A 307 19.37 16.59 -6.75
C PHE A 307 19.46 17.93 -7.50
N ASN A 308 18.72 18.95 -7.06
CA ASN A 308 18.78 20.28 -7.66
C ASN A 308 20.14 20.95 -7.47
N GLU A 309 20.81 20.73 -6.34
CA GLU A 309 22.17 21.21 -6.05
C GLU A 309 23.19 20.58 -7.00
N ILE A 310 23.14 19.26 -7.18
CA ILE A 310 23.99 18.52 -8.12
C ILE A 310 23.72 18.98 -9.57
N VAL A 311 22.45 19.14 -9.96
CA VAL A 311 22.08 19.66 -11.28
C VAL A 311 22.56 21.10 -11.48
N SER A 312 22.54 21.93 -10.44
CA SER A 312 23.04 23.31 -10.51
C SER A 312 24.57 23.41 -10.57
N LEU A 313 25.29 22.47 -9.95
CA LEU A 313 26.75 22.36 -10.01
C LEU A 313 27.23 21.74 -11.35
N SER A 314 26.33 21.12 -12.10
CA SER A 314 26.62 20.48 -13.39
C SER A 314 26.38 21.41 -14.60
N GLN A 315 25.97 22.67 -14.39
CA GLN A 315 25.79 23.60 -15.50
C GLN A 315 27.13 24.26 -15.88
N PRO A 316 27.61 24.13 -17.13
CA PRO A 316 28.83 24.79 -17.56
C PRO A 316 28.62 26.31 -17.68
N GLN A 317 29.54 27.08 -17.12
CA GLN A 317 29.64 28.52 -17.40
C GLN A 317 29.93 28.73 -18.90
N LYS A 318 29.18 29.66 -19.49
CA LYS A 318 29.15 30.04 -20.92
C LYS A 318 30.52 29.97 -21.63
N ALA A 319 30.63 29.10 -22.64
CA ALA A 319 31.35 29.38 -23.90
C ALA A 319 30.96 28.39 -25.03
N SER A 320 30.53 28.96 -26.15
CA SER A 320 30.45 28.46 -27.55
C SER A 320 29.90 27.08 -27.93
N GLU A 321 29.14 27.09 -29.03
CA GLU A 321 28.49 25.98 -29.75
C GLU A 321 29.39 24.76 -30.07
N LYS A 322 29.01 23.56 -29.59
CA LYS A 322 28.71 22.34 -30.39
C LYS A 322 28.47 21.10 -29.51
N GLU A 323 27.61 20.23 -30.04
CA GLU A 323 27.30 18.84 -29.68
C GLU A 323 26.63 18.55 -28.31
N LYS A 324 25.37 18.11 -28.38
CA LYS A 324 24.61 17.57 -27.24
C LYS A 324 24.83 16.06 -27.16
N GLU A 325 25.63 15.61 -26.22
CA GLU A 325 25.56 14.23 -25.74
C GLU A 325 24.62 14.16 -24.53
N ASN A 326 23.60 13.30 -24.62
CA ASN A 326 22.66 13.02 -23.54
C ASN A 326 23.31 12.04 -22.55
N ILE A 327 23.63 12.51 -21.34
CA ILE A 327 24.06 11.66 -20.23
C ILE A 327 22.83 10.89 -19.73
N THR A 328 22.87 9.56 -19.77
CA THR A 328 21.78 8.68 -19.35
C THR A 328 21.80 8.43 -17.84
N GLU A 329 20.62 8.18 -17.27
CA GLU A 329 20.37 8.01 -15.82
C GLU A 329 21.31 6.97 -15.16
N ASP A 330 21.72 5.94 -15.90
CA ASP A 330 22.64 4.89 -15.46
C ASP A 330 24.07 5.40 -15.19
N GLN A 331 24.55 6.40 -15.94
CA GLN A 331 25.89 6.99 -15.76
C GLN A 331 25.98 7.83 -14.47
N ILE A 332 24.85 8.29 -13.95
CA ILE A 332 24.76 9.07 -12.71
C ILE A 332 24.75 8.13 -11.49
N TYR A 333 24.17 6.93 -11.62
CA TYR A 333 24.16 5.93 -10.55
C TYR A 333 25.54 5.32 -10.30
N GLU A 334 26.38 5.15 -11.32
CA GLU A 334 27.78 4.69 -11.15
C GLU A 334 28.63 5.68 -10.34
N GLY A 335 28.48 6.99 -10.56
CA GLY A 335 29.23 8.02 -9.83
C GLY A 335 28.92 8.08 -8.33
N MET A 336 27.69 7.75 -7.92
CA MET A 336 27.29 7.72 -6.51
C MET A 336 27.85 6.51 -5.74
N LEU A 337 28.12 5.39 -6.43
CA LEU A 337 28.73 4.22 -5.83
C LEU A 337 30.22 4.45 -5.53
N THR A 338 30.93 5.17 -6.41
CA THR A 338 32.37 5.44 -6.26
C THR A 338 32.72 6.43 -5.14
N GLU A 339 31.85 7.39 -4.80
CA GLU A 339 32.12 8.33 -3.69
C GLU A 339 31.87 7.75 -2.29
N ALA A 340 31.02 6.72 -2.18
CA ALA A 340 30.71 6.06 -0.91
C ALA A 340 31.90 5.24 -0.38
N ASP A 341 32.77 4.76 -1.26
CA ASP A 341 33.95 3.95 -0.89
C ASP A 341 35.14 4.81 -0.44
N VAL A 342 35.21 6.09 -0.83
CA VAL A 342 36.33 6.98 -0.48
C VAL A 342 36.21 7.54 0.95
N ARG A 343 35.02 7.53 1.57
CA ARG A 343 34.80 8.13 2.91
C ARG A 343 35.04 7.19 4.09
N LYS A 344 35.56 5.98 3.88
CA LYS A 344 35.82 5.01 4.97
C LYS A 344 37.22 5.04 5.58
N GLU A 345 38.13 5.90 5.12
CA GLU A 345 39.53 5.89 5.61
C GLU A 345 39.98 7.14 6.40
N GLN A 346 39.13 8.11 6.73
CA GLN A 346 39.59 9.29 7.49
C GLN A 346 38.66 9.69 8.63
N GLY A 347 39.17 9.63 9.86
CA GLY A 347 38.69 10.44 10.98
C GLY A 347 38.53 9.71 12.32
N ASN A 348 39.66 9.51 13.02
CA ASN A 348 39.71 9.14 14.44
C ASN A 348 40.03 10.42 15.27
N SER A 349 39.54 10.49 16.52
CA SER A 349 39.74 11.55 17.55
C SER A 349 38.96 12.87 17.33
N SER A 350 38.45 13.61 18.33
CA SER A 350 38.55 13.62 19.80
C SER A 350 37.34 14.38 20.41
N CYS A 351 37.15 14.24 21.73
CA CYS A 351 36.06 14.73 22.57
C CYS A 351 36.23 16.20 23.01
N SER A 352 35.15 16.98 23.12
CA SER A 352 34.99 18.07 24.10
C SER A 352 33.53 18.53 24.26
N SER A 353 33.19 18.96 25.48
CA SER A 353 31.87 19.25 26.04
C SER A 353 31.53 20.75 26.12
N SER A 354 30.25 21.12 26.01
CA SER A 354 29.52 22.21 26.74
C SER A 354 28.14 22.38 26.05
N SER A 355 26.99 22.09 26.67
CA SER A 355 26.26 22.72 27.79
C SER A 355 25.47 23.98 27.41
N GLU A 356 24.30 23.82 26.79
CA GLU A 356 23.21 24.82 26.80
C GLU A 356 21.85 24.10 26.68
N ASP A 357 21.36 23.58 27.81
CA ASP A 357 19.95 23.19 28.02
C ASP A 357 19.36 24.22 28.99
N GLU A 358 18.50 25.13 28.51
CA GLU A 358 17.42 25.81 29.27
C GLU A 358 16.76 26.92 28.41
N GLU A 359 15.95 26.60 27.39
CA GLU A 359 14.89 27.53 26.91
C GLU A 359 13.89 26.91 25.90
N LEU A 360 13.18 25.82 26.24
CA LEU A 360 12.00 25.42 25.44
C LEU A 360 10.92 24.65 26.22
N ALA A 361 10.68 25.02 27.48
CA ALA A 361 9.72 24.37 28.35
C ALA A 361 8.59 25.29 28.89
N SER A 362 8.25 26.39 28.20
CA SER A 362 7.26 27.37 28.71
C SER A 362 6.09 27.72 27.79
N MET A 363 5.85 27.03 26.67
CA MET A 363 4.77 27.41 25.74
C MET A 363 3.79 26.34 25.26
N ILE A 364 3.64 25.20 25.93
CA ILE A 364 2.48 24.31 25.68
C ILE A 364 1.98 23.68 26.99
N SER A 365 1.33 24.48 27.82
CA SER A 365 0.48 24.01 28.94
C SER A 365 -0.53 25.08 29.31
N ARG A 366 -1.59 25.16 28.49
CA ARG A 366 -2.91 25.82 28.66
C ARG A 366 -3.49 25.76 27.24
N GLU A 367 -4.38 24.84 26.90
CA GLU A 367 -5.79 24.85 27.27
C GLU A 367 -6.38 23.43 27.17
N PHE A 368 -6.88 22.91 28.29
CA PHE A 368 -7.84 21.80 28.35
C PHE A 368 -9.23 22.43 28.60
N PHE A 369 -10.24 22.03 27.81
CA PHE A 369 -11.69 21.96 28.11
C PHE A 369 -12.46 23.22 28.60
N CYS A 370 -13.50 23.59 27.84
CA CYS A 370 -14.92 23.75 28.25
C CYS A 370 -15.74 24.27 27.04
N ASN A 371 -16.57 23.43 26.40
CA ASN A 371 -18.02 23.27 26.61
C ASN A 371 -18.88 24.53 26.30
N HIS A 372 -19.69 24.45 25.24
CA HIS A 372 -21.15 24.35 25.40
C HIS A 372 -21.81 23.55 24.27
#